data_AF-A0A2E0KZ97-F1
#
_entry.id   AF-A0A2E0KZ97-F1
#
_cell.length_a   1.000
_cell.length_b   1.000
_cell.length_c   1.000
_cell.angle_alpha   90.00
_cell.angle_beta   90.00
_cell.angle_gamma   90.00
#
_symmetry.space_group_name_H-M   'P 1'
#
loop_
_entity.id
_entity.type
_entity.pdbx_description
1 polymer ?
#
loop_
_entity_poly.entity_id
_entity_poly.type
_entity_poly.pdbx_seq_one_letter_code
_entity_poly.pdbx_strand_id
1 'polypeptide(L)'
;MSTSGAASAAPFRVEREMMMSDEHFETLSLEQESADDHEMALRHAPLIRFDAREPFLPSVVGYTVFRNEEIESPSFPRTLTLPEGAVCGIEYAVWWDWDIQHLYELEHIWVYLDDAEQVIAADASWHGGYHQMVDASGNVPLQDGRVILYSEPGKHAFAPVADWLAEREPITRGGCGIHAGKGGVLVTDLFEGYIDDRNPINNQVVWTYLERRTFEPAFTFSRIFDLSQVPHVPWNNLFEWIPGRVTWWAQFLNEQTPASQRRVIRIAHRGASAYAQENSLTAIRKAAEMGSDMVEVDVRITVDHVPVIIHDENLQRVFGVSGSVSDFTLDELIAMTPDGLEPIMSLEALIDACRSLHIGLYLDIKQVSPQSLPRMVTTLREKGMLNAAIFGSFRPDILAEIKALEPKAQTSILFSSTHVEPVALAQSVGCDYVHPCWERFDQPHELLTEEWLGAVRGAGLGIICWHEERPAVIYELQQRGVNGICSDEPELLLPRDS
;
A
#
# COMPACT_ATOMS: atom_id res chain seq x y z
N MET A 1 -17.77 -33.01 5.36
CA MET A 1 -19.09 -32.43 5.01
C MET A 1 -18.86 -30.96 4.78
N SER A 2 -19.13 -30.49 3.56
CA SER A 2 -18.87 -29.13 3.10
C SER A 2 -19.88 -28.16 3.68
N THR A 3 -19.41 -27.06 4.26
CA THR A 3 -20.20 -25.85 4.46
C THR A 3 -19.52 -24.72 3.68
N SER A 4 -19.88 -24.65 2.40
CA SER A 4 -19.67 -23.48 1.56
C SER A 4 -20.48 -22.32 2.14
N GLY A 5 -19.82 -21.40 2.84
CA GLY A 5 -20.39 -20.10 3.17
C GLY A 5 -20.42 -19.26 1.89
N ALA A 6 -21.56 -19.24 1.21
CA ALA A 6 -21.80 -18.28 0.14
C ALA A 6 -21.86 -16.88 0.75
N ALA A 7 -20.76 -16.12 0.66
CA ALA A 7 -20.80 -14.68 0.85
C ALA A 7 -21.76 -14.10 -0.20
N SER A 8 -22.86 -13.49 0.24
CA SER A 8 -23.92 -13.03 -0.66
C SER A 8 -23.43 -11.85 -1.49
N ALA A 9 -23.51 -11.96 -2.81
CA ALA A 9 -23.22 -10.92 -3.79
C ALA A 9 -24.32 -9.84 -3.88
N ALA A 10 -24.76 -9.30 -2.75
CA ALA A 10 -25.52 -8.06 -2.73
C ALA A 10 -24.51 -6.91 -2.57
N PRO A 11 -24.56 -5.84 -3.39
CA PRO A 11 -23.80 -4.65 -3.07
C PRO A 11 -24.20 -4.21 -1.66
N PHE A 12 -23.19 -3.90 -0.85
CA PHE A 12 -23.29 -3.49 0.54
C PHE A 12 -24.36 -2.40 0.70
N ARG A 13 -25.55 -2.83 1.13
CA ARG A 13 -26.74 -1.98 1.21
C ARG A 13 -26.51 -0.75 2.10
N VAL A 14 -25.64 -0.89 3.11
CA VAL A 14 -25.28 0.18 4.05
C VAL A 14 -24.42 1.26 3.41
N GLU A 15 -23.42 0.92 2.57
CA GLU A 15 -22.54 1.91 1.92
C GLU A 15 -23.30 2.70 0.84
N ARG A 16 -24.17 2.04 0.07
CA ARG A 16 -25.04 2.72 -0.89
C ARG A 16 -26.11 3.57 -0.23
N GLU A 17 -26.68 3.11 0.89
CA GLU A 17 -27.63 3.90 1.69
C GLU A 17 -26.92 5.09 2.38
N MET A 18 -25.64 4.95 2.78
CA MET A 18 -24.80 6.05 3.29
C MET A 18 -24.45 7.07 2.19
N MET A 19 -23.95 6.62 1.02
CA MET A 19 -23.66 7.49 -0.14
C MET A 19 -24.87 8.32 -0.60
N MET A 20 -26.09 7.78 -0.50
CA MET A 20 -27.33 8.49 -0.86
C MET A 20 -27.87 9.39 0.26
N SER A 21 -27.30 9.33 1.46
CA SER A 21 -27.68 10.14 2.64
C SER A 21 -26.59 11.11 3.10
N ASP A 22 -25.47 11.18 2.38
CA ASP A 22 -24.24 11.84 2.83
C ASP A 22 -24.35 13.37 2.79
N GLU A 23 -24.33 14.01 3.96
CA GLU A 23 -24.00 15.44 4.17
C GLU A 23 -22.64 15.82 3.52
N HIS A 24 -21.83 14.85 3.07
CA HIS A 24 -20.49 15.04 2.50
C HIS A 24 -20.47 15.14 0.97
N PHE A 25 -21.51 14.68 0.28
CA PHE A 25 -21.74 15.10 -1.11
C PHE A 25 -22.20 16.56 -1.18
N GLU A 26 -22.73 17.13 -0.08
CA GLU A 26 -23.12 18.54 -0.03
C GLU A 26 -21.92 19.49 -0.13
N THR A 27 -20.70 19.02 0.18
CA THR A 27 -19.46 19.81 0.02
C THR A 27 -18.88 19.71 -1.38
N LEU A 28 -19.25 18.68 -2.16
CA LEU A 28 -18.88 18.57 -3.56
C LEU A 28 -19.73 19.57 -4.35
N SER A 29 -19.11 20.64 -4.84
CA SER A 29 -19.81 21.59 -5.70
C SER A 29 -20.21 20.89 -7.00
N LEU A 30 -21.52 20.83 -7.24
CA LEU A 30 -22.09 20.40 -8.51
C LEU A 30 -22.23 21.56 -9.51
N GLU A 31 -21.72 22.76 -9.18
CA GLU A 31 -21.74 23.89 -10.09
C GLU A 31 -20.86 23.58 -11.32
N GLN A 32 -21.44 23.79 -12.50
CA GLN A 32 -20.82 23.48 -13.79
C GLN A 32 -20.20 24.76 -14.35
N GLU A 33 -18.95 24.69 -14.81
CA GLU A 33 -18.30 25.81 -15.50
C GLU A 33 -18.97 26.12 -16.86
N SER A 34 -19.55 25.11 -17.51
CA SER A 34 -20.20 25.18 -18.82
C SER A 34 -21.27 24.09 -18.94
N ALA A 35 -22.53 24.49 -19.11
CA ALA A 35 -23.65 23.54 -19.24
C ALA A 35 -23.52 22.64 -20.49
N ASP A 36 -22.98 23.20 -21.58
CA ASP A 36 -22.76 22.48 -22.84
C ASP A 36 -21.68 21.40 -22.69
N ASP A 37 -20.59 21.71 -21.99
CA ASP A 37 -19.50 20.75 -21.73
C ASP A 37 -19.96 19.64 -20.78
N HIS A 38 -20.79 19.98 -19.79
CA HIS A 38 -21.38 18.99 -18.90
C HIS A 38 -22.29 18.00 -19.67
N GLU A 39 -23.17 18.51 -20.54
CA GLU A 39 -24.06 17.68 -21.35
C GLU A 39 -23.25 16.78 -22.30
N MET A 40 -22.18 17.33 -22.90
CA MET A 40 -21.26 16.57 -23.76
C MET A 40 -20.57 15.43 -22.98
N ALA A 41 -20.04 15.72 -21.79
CA ALA A 41 -19.42 14.72 -20.93
C ALA A 41 -20.42 13.59 -20.55
N LEU A 42 -21.68 13.93 -20.22
CA LEU A 42 -22.70 12.91 -19.92
C LEU A 42 -23.05 12.07 -21.14
N ARG A 43 -23.19 12.69 -22.31
CA ARG A 43 -23.56 12.01 -23.57
C ARG A 43 -22.49 11.01 -24.01
N HIS A 44 -21.22 11.34 -23.81
CA HIS A 44 -20.07 10.54 -24.22
C HIS A 44 -19.40 9.77 -23.08
N ALA A 45 -19.98 9.78 -21.88
CA ALA A 45 -19.45 9.06 -20.74
C ALA A 45 -19.19 7.58 -21.11
N PRO A 46 -18.07 6.96 -20.74
CA PRO A 46 -17.82 5.56 -21.11
C PRO A 46 -18.79 4.54 -20.47
N LEU A 47 -18.84 3.35 -21.05
CA LEU A 47 -19.45 2.16 -20.47
C LEU A 47 -18.35 1.23 -19.94
N ILE A 48 -18.44 0.81 -18.68
CA ILE A 48 -17.41 -0.02 -18.05
C ILE A 48 -17.95 -1.43 -17.83
N ARG A 49 -17.22 -2.43 -18.33
CA ARG A 49 -17.46 -3.84 -18.06
C ARG A 49 -16.67 -4.28 -16.85
N PHE A 50 -17.37 -4.56 -15.77
CA PHE A 50 -16.79 -5.07 -14.53
C PHE A 50 -16.90 -6.58 -14.46
N ASP A 51 -15.97 -7.17 -13.70
CA ASP A 51 -16.07 -8.54 -13.25
C ASP A 51 -17.42 -8.80 -12.56
N ALA A 52 -17.97 -10.00 -12.75
CA ALA A 52 -19.24 -10.40 -12.19
C ALA A 52 -19.29 -10.23 -10.65
N ARG A 53 -18.14 -10.31 -9.97
CA ARG A 53 -18.02 -10.22 -8.51
C ARG A 53 -17.40 -8.93 -8.00
N GLU A 54 -17.16 -7.94 -8.87
CA GLU A 54 -16.58 -6.65 -8.45
C GLU A 54 -17.43 -5.96 -7.35
N PRO A 55 -16.88 -5.76 -6.15
CA PRO A 55 -17.61 -5.08 -5.09
C PRO A 55 -17.53 -3.56 -5.19
N PHE A 56 -16.49 -2.99 -5.79
CA PHE A 56 -16.22 -1.55 -5.80
C PHE A 56 -16.64 -0.94 -7.14
N LEU A 57 -17.45 0.11 -7.09
CA LEU A 57 -17.96 0.82 -8.26
C LEU A 57 -17.60 2.31 -8.18
N PRO A 58 -17.52 3.00 -9.32
CA PRO A 58 -17.26 4.44 -9.34
C PRO A 58 -18.29 5.20 -8.50
N SER A 59 -17.84 6.26 -7.85
CA SER A 59 -18.70 7.13 -7.02
C SER A 59 -18.93 8.51 -7.65
N VAL A 60 -17.90 9.09 -8.29
CA VAL A 60 -17.90 10.44 -8.87
C VAL A 60 -16.99 10.47 -10.10
N VAL A 61 -17.27 11.35 -11.05
CA VAL A 61 -16.41 11.59 -12.20
C VAL A 61 -16.09 13.08 -12.31
N GLY A 62 -14.79 13.39 -12.36
CA GLY A 62 -14.28 14.68 -12.79
C GLY A 62 -14.17 14.69 -14.30
N TYR A 63 -14.59 15.77 -14.97
CA TYR A 63 -14.42 15.92 -16.41
C TYR A 63 -13.64 17.17 -16.77
N THR A 64 -12.86 17.08 -17.84
CA THR A 64 -12.24 18.21 -18.53
C THR A 64 -12.52 18.08 -20.03
N VAL A 65 -13.18 19.08 -20.62
CA VAL A 65 -13.38 19.15 -22.08
C VAL A 65 -12.34 20.10 -22.67
N PHE A 66 -11.63 19.66 -23.69
CA PHE A 66 -10.59 20.45 -24.34
C PHE A 66 -10.75 20.46 -25.86
N ARG A 67 -10.47 21.63 -26.45
CA ARG A 67 -10.61 21.90 -27.89
C ARG A 67 -9.33 22.46 -28.51
N ASN A 68 -8.30 22.67 -27.70
CA ASN A 68 -7.00 23.09 -28.16
C ASN A 68 -6.26 21.89 -28.76
N GLU A 69 -5.39 22.13 -29.74
CA GLU A 69 -4.60 21.08 -30.39
C GLU A 69 -3.75 20.29 -29.37
N GLU A 70 -3.25 20.98 -28.34
CA GLU A 70 -2.42 20.40 -27.28
C GLU A 70 -2.68 21.09 -25.93
N ILE A 71 -2.82 20.31 -24.86
CA ILE A 71 -2.88 20.78 -23.46
C ILE A 71 -2.10 19.83 -22.54
N GLU A 72 -1.69 20.29 -21.37
CA GLU A 72 -1.32 19.39 -20.28
C GLU A 72 -2.59 18.88 -19.59
N SER A 73 -2.67 17.57 -19.34
CA SER A 73 -3.78 17.03 -18.55
C SER A 73 -3.72 17.62 -17.13
N PRO A 74 -4.85 18.12 -16.60
CA PRO A 74 -4.89 18.65 -15.25
C PRO A 74 -4.94 17.57 -14.16
N SER A 75 -5.23 16.31 -14.52
CA SER A 75 -5.43 15.21 -13.57
C SER A 75 -4.46 14.04 -13.74
N PHE A 76 -3.68 14.00 -14.83
CA PHE A 76 -2.75 12.93 -15.14
C PHE A 76 -1.43 13.49 -15.69
N PRO A 77 -0.26 12.91 -15.36
CA PRO A 77 1.04 13.42 -15.84
C PRO A 77 1.30 13.07 -17.33
N ARG A 78 0.52 13.69 -18.23
CA ARG A 78 0.68 13.57 -19.69
C ARG A 78 0.27 14.85 -20.41
N THR A 79 0.92 15.08 -21.55
CA THR A 79 0.42 15.98 -22.58
C THR A 79 -0.69 15.29 -23.37
N LEU A 80 -1.79 16.00 -23.60
CA LEU A 80 -2.92 15.59 -24.42
C LEU A 80 -2.88 16.32 -25.75
N THR A 81 -2.95 15.56 -26.84
CA THR A 81 -2.99 16.11 -28.21
C THR A 81 -4.24 15.59 -28.90
N LEU A 82 -4.95 16.46 -29.64
CA LEU A 82 -6.08 16.01 -30.47
C LEU A 82 -5.55 15.16 -31.65
N PRO A 83 -6.03 13.92 -31.82
CA PRO A 83 -5.64 13.10 -32.96
C PRO A 83 -6.21 13.69 -34.27
N GLU A 84 -5.66 13.25 -35.41
CA GLU A 84 -6.14 13.69 -36.73
C GLU A 84 -7.66 13.44 -36.86
N GLY A 85 -8.40 14.50 -37.21
CA GLY A 85 -9.86 14.46 -37.36
C GLY A 85 -10.64 14.79 -36.09
N ALA A 86 -10.01 14.82 -34.91
CA ALA A 86 -10.68 15.24 -33.68
C ALA A 86 -10.76 16.77 -33.60
N VAL A 87 -11.90 17.29 -33.18
CA VAL A 87 -12.11 18.71 -32.87
C VAL A 87 -12.27 18.97 -31.38
N CYS A 88 -12.45 17.91 -30.59
CA CYS A 88 -12.69 17.96 -29.17
C CYS A 88 -12.19 16.68 -28.48
N GLY A 89 -11.73 16.81 -27.25
CA GLY A 89 -11.42 15.69 -26.37
C GLY A 89 -12.09 15.88 -25.01
N ILE A 90 -12.41 14.75 -24.36
CA ILE A 90 -12.96 14.70 -23.02
C ILE A 90 -12.08 13.79 -22.18
N GLU A 91 -11.53 14.33 -21.11
CA GLU A 91 -10.87 13.59 -20.06
C GLU A 91 -11.87 13.31 -18.94
N TYR A 92 -11.99 12.04 -18.55
CA TYR A 92 -12.76 11.57 -17.41
C TYR A 92 -11.78 11.08 -16.33
N ALA A 93 -11.69 11.79 -15.21
CA ALA A 93 -11.03 11.33 -13.99
C ALA A 93 -12.07 10.65 -13.10
N VAL A 94 -12.03 9.31 -13.06
CA VAL A 94 -13.04 8.47 -12.42
C VAL A 94 -12.59 8.15 -11.00
N TRP A 95 -13.43 8.47 -10.01
CA TRP A 95 -13.14 8.27 -8.60
C TRP A 95 -13.84 7.05 -8.02
N TRP A 96 -13.09 6.26 -7.25
CA TRP A 96 -13.59 5.23 -6.33
C TRP A 96 -13.17 5.57 -4.92
N ASP A 97 -14.03 5.27 -3.95
CA ASP A 97 -13.63 5.30 -2.54
C ASP A 97 -12.65 4.16 -2.19
N TRP A 98 -12.51 3.14 -3.04
CA TRP A 98 -11.71 1.94 -2.76
C TRP A 98 -11.03 1.35 -4.00
N ASP A 99 -9.73 1.16 -3.92
CA ASP A 99 -9.01 0.03 -4.54
C ASP A 99 -8.96 -1.09 -3.51
N ILE A 100 -8.87 -2.35 -3.94
CA ILE A 100 -8.81 -3.46 -2.96
C ILE A 100 -7.57 -3.43 -2.07
N GLN A 101 -6.51 -2.74 -2.47
CA GLN A 101 -5.24 -2.60 -1.75
C GLN A 101 -5.12 -1.28 -0.97
N HIS A 102 -5.84 -0.22 -1.33
CA HIS A 102 -5.72 1.09 -0.68
C HIS A 102 -7.04 1.88 -0.64
N LEU A 103 -7.10 2.84 0.29
CA LEU A 103 -8.16 3.83 0.33
C LEU A 103 -8.08 4.66 -0.95
N TYR A 104 -9.19 4.69 -1.69
CA TYR A 104 -9.42 5.33 -2.99
C TYR A 104 -8.62 4.82 -4.20
N GLU A 105 -9.19 5.10 -5.38
CA GLU A 105 -8.51 5.05 -6.69
C GLU A 105 -8.99 6.20 -7.59
N LEU A 106 -8.11 6.68 -8.48
CA LEU A 106 -8.39 7.67 -9.50
C LEU A 106 -7.85 7.22 -10.87
N GLU A 107 -8.72 6.59 -11.67
CA GLU A 107 -8.39 6.14 -13.04
C GLU A 107 -8.91 7.11 -14.10
N HIS A 108 -8.34 7.06 -15.30
CA HIS A 108 -8.58 8.04 -16.35
C HIS A 108 -9.01 7.39 -17.66
N ILE A 109 -9.95 8.04 -18.35
CA ILE A 109 -10.38 7.68 -19.70
C ILE A 109 -10.40 8.95 -20.54
N TRP A 110 -9.83 8.89 -21.74
CA TRP A 110 -9.85 10.01 -22.69
C TRP A 110 -10.66 9.59 -23.92
N VAL A 111 -11.60 10.43 -24.33
CA VAL A 111 -12.48 10.20 -25.48
C VAL A 111 -12.33 11.37 -26.46
N TYR A 112 -12.07 11.07 -27.72
CA TYR A 112 -11.84 12.08 -28.76
C TYR A 112 -12.96 12.05 -29.79
N LEU A 113 -13.48 13.24 -30.12
CA LEU A 113 -14.67 13.44 -30.94
C LEU A 113 -14.34 14.22 -32.22
N ASP A 114 -14.96 13.83 -33.33
CA ASP A 114 -14.97 14.61 -34.57
C ASP A 114 -16.02 15.75 -34.56
N ASP A 115 -16.15 16.46 -35.67
CA ASP A 115 -17.08 17.58 -35.84
C ASP A 115 -18.56 17.18 -35.82
N ALA A 116 -18.86 15.89 -35.97
CA ALA A 116 -20.18 15.29 -35.85
C ALA A 116 -20.42 14.64 -34.46
N GLU A 117 -19.55 14.95 -33.49
CA GLU A 117 -19.55 14.37 -32.14
C GLU A 117 -19.46 12.83 -32.14
N GLN A 118 -18.87 12.21 -33.16
CA GLN A 118 -18.62 10.77 -33.17
C GLN A 118 -17.29 10.47 -32.49
N VAL A 119 -17.25 9.39 -31.71
CA VAL A 119 -16.00 8.91 -31.11
C VAL A 119 -15.09 8.34 -32.19
N ILE A 120 -13.90 8.91 -32.32
CA ILE A 120 -12.90 8.47 -33.32
C ILE A 120 -11.64 7.87 -32.70
N ALA A 121 -11.34 8.19 -31.44
CA ALA A 121 -10.23 7.63 -30.68
C ALA A 121 -10.56 7.62 -29.19
N ALA A 122 -9.87 6.77 -28.44
CA ALA A 122 -9.90 6.78 -26.99
C ALA A 122 -8.61 6.20 -26.40
N ASP A 123 -8.25 6.68 -25.21
CA ASP A 123 -7.17 6.16 -24.37
C ASP A 123 -7.72 5.84 -22.98
N ALA A 124 -7.05 4.98 -22.22
CA ALA A 124 -7.35 4.77 -20.81
C ALA A 124 -6.09 4.48 -19.99
N SER A 125 -6.15 4.75 -18.69
CA SER A 125 -5.07 4.50 -17.75
C SER A 125 -4.90 3.01 -17.40
N TRP A 126 -3.66 2.67 -17.05
CA TRP A 126 -3.23 1.31 -16.74
C TRP A 126 -2.00 1.32 -15.82
N HIS A 127 -2.19 1.07 -14.53
CA HIS A 127 -1.12 0.94 -13.52
C HIS A 127 -0.06 2.05 -13.58
N GLY A 128 -0.51 3.31 -13.53
CA GLY A 128 0.36 4.49 -13.59
C GLY A 128 0.81 4.88 -15.00
N GLY A 129 0.49 4.08 -16.02
CA GLY A 129 0.62 4.43 -17.43
C GLY A 129 -0.74 4.64 -18.08
N TYR A 130 -0.75 4.66 -19.41
CA TYR A 130 -1.96 4.66 -20.23
C TYR A 130 -1.68 3.98 -21.57
N HIS A 131 -2.74 3.62 -22.29
CA HIS A 131 -2.64 3.08 -23.63
C HIS A 131 -3.87 3.44 -24.47
N GLN A 132 -3.74 3.25 -25.78
CA GLN A 132 -4.86 3.37 -26.72
C GLN A 132 -5.89 2.28 -26.48
N MET A 133 -7.16 2.65 -26.59
CA MET A 133 -8.30 1.76 -26.46
C MET A 133 -8.73 1.24 -27.82
N VAL A 134 -7.92 0.32 -28.37
CA VAL A 134 -8.17 -0.30 -29.67
C VAL A 134 -8.29 -1.82 -29.54
N ASP A 135 -9.21 -2.41 -30.30
CA ASP A 135 -9.32 -3.86 -30.43
C ASP A 135 -8.23 -4.43 -31.37
N ALA A 136 -8.24 -5.76 -31.56
CA ALA A 136 -7.30 -6.44 -32.44
C ALA A 136 -7.37 -6.00 -33.92
N SER A 137 -8.44 -5.30 -34.32
CA SER A 137 -8.62 -4.74 -35.67
C SER A 137 -8.21 -3.26 -35.75
N GLY A 138 -7.74 -2.68 -34.65
CA GLY A 138 -7.35 -1.27 -34.56
C GLY A 138 -8.52 -0.31 -34.38
N ASN A 139 -9.73 -0.80 -34.06
CA ASN A 139 -10.91 0.05 -33.87
C ASN A 139 -11.15 0.33 -32.39
N VAL A 140 -11.69 1.50 -32.07
CA VAL A 140 -12.17 1.81 -30.73
C VAL A 140 -13.39 0.93 -30.43
N PRO A 141 -13.41 0.17 -29.32
CA PRO A 141 -14.60 -0.59 -28.93
C PRO A 141 -15.73 0.37 -28.54
N LEU A 142 -16.84 0.32 -29.28
CA LEU A 142 -18.02 1.16 -29.04
C LEU A 142 -19.27 0.32 -28.77
N GLN A 143 -20.13 0.82 -27.89
CA GLN A 143 -21.51 0.37 -27.74
C GLN A 143 -22.41 1.60 -27.68
N ASP A 144 -23.43 1.64 -28.55
CA ASP A 144 -24.35 2.78 -28.67
C ASP A 144 -23.63 4.14 -28.89
N GLY A 145 -22.52 4.12 -29.64
CA GLY A 145 -21.71 5.31 -29.93
C GLY A 145 -20.80 5.78 -28.80
N ARG A 146 -20.78 5.07 -27.66
CA ARG A 146 -19.95 5.37 -26.49
C ARG A 146 -18.82 4.35 -26.36
N VAL A 147 -17.66 4.76 -25.83
CA VAL A 147 -16.54 3.84 -25.55
C VAL A 147 -16.99 2.77 -24.56
N ILE A 148 -16.71 1.50 -24.86
CA ILE A 148 -16.89 0.39 -23.93
C ILE A 148 -15.55 -0.25 -23.60
N LEU A 149 -15.28 -0.45 -22.32
CA LEU A 149 -13.99 -0.95 -21.84
C LEU A 149 -14.14 -1.92 -20.69
N TYR A 150 -13.07 -2.61 -20.33
CA TYR A 150 -13.02 -3.61 -19.26
C TYR A 150 -12.19 -3.07 -18.10
N SER A 151 -12.61 -3.30 -16.86
CA SER A 151 -11.90 -2.85 -15.67
C SER A 151 -11.34 -4.03 -14.88
N GLU A 152 -10.06 -3.99 -14.51
CA GLU A 152 -9.40 -5.01 -13.71
C GLU A 152 -10.11 -5.17 -12.35
N PRO A 153 -10.49 -6.40 -11.93
CA PRO A 153 -11.17 -6.60 -10.66
C PRO A 153 -10.37 -6.04 -9.47
N GLY A 154 -10.99 -5.19 -8.67
CA GLY A 154 -10.44 -4.57 -7.46
C GLY A 154 -9.30 -3.56 -7.66
N LYS A 155 -8.60 -3.61 -8.81
CA LYS A 155 -7.44 -2.76 -9.18
C LYS A 155 -7.78 -1.66 -10.19
N HIS A 156 -8.91 -1.82 -10.87
CA HIS A 156 -9.58 -0.86 -11.75
C HIS A 156 -8.87 -0.35 -13.02
N ALA A 157 -7.63 -0.77 -13.29
CA ALA A 157 -6.96 -0.53 -14.57
C ALA A 157 -7.80 -0.97 -15.79
N PHE A 158 -7.72 -0.24 -16.89
CA PHE A 158 -8.65 -0.39 -18.01
C PHE A 158 -8.07 -1.10 -19.23
N ALA A 159 -8.83 -1.99 -19.86
CA ALA A 159 -8.43 -2.69 -21.07
C ALA A 159 -9.48 -2.58 -22.19
N PRO A 160 -9.07 -2.58 -23.48
CA PRO A 160 -10.01 -2.55 -24.60
C PRO A 160 -10.76 -3.89 -24.76
N VAL A 161 -10.14 -5.00 -24.34
CA VAL A 161 -10.71 -6.35 -24.41
C VAL A 161 -10.36 -7.15 -23.15
N ALA A 162 -11.22 -8.10 -22.77
CA ALA A 162 -11.06 -8.90 -21.56
C ALA A 162 -9.74 -9.71 -21.52
N ASP A 163 -9.22 -10.16 -22.67
CA ASP A 163 -8.04 -11.01 -22.75
C ASP A 163 -6.79 -10.37 -22.15
N TRP A 164 -6.68 -9.04 -22.19
CA TRP A 164 -5.57 -8.30 -21.57
C TRP A 164 -5.53 -8.48 -20.05
N LEU A 165 -6.71 -8.58 -19.43
CA LEU A 165 -6.84 -8.78 -17.99
C LEU A 165 -6.56 -10.24 -17.58
N ALA A 166 -6.79 -11.20 -18.48
CA ALA A 166 -6.55 -12.62 -18.20
C ALA A 166 -5.07 -12.90 -17.89
N GLU A 167 -4.13 -12.21 -18.55
CA GLU A 167 -2.69 -12.36 -18.29
C GLU A 167 -2.28 -11.89 -16.88
N ARG A 168 -3.09 -11.01 -16.27
CA ARG A 168 -2.86 -10.45 -14.94
C ARG A 168 -3.53 -11.22 -13.82
N GLU A 169 -4.35 -12.22 -14.16
CA GLU A 169 -5.19 -12.95 -13.20
C GLU A 169 -4.46 -13.37 -11.91
N PRO A 170 -3.24 -13.94 -11.94
CA PRO A 170 -2.53 -14.31 -10.71
C PRO A 170 -2.24 -13.11 -9.80
N ILE A 171 -1.83 -11.98 -10.37
CA ILE A 171 -1.49 -10.75 -9.64
C ILE A 171 -2.77 -10.13 -9.08
N THR A 172 -3.82 -10.02 -9.89
CA THR A 172 -5.12 -9.48 -9.48
C THR A 172 -5.73 -10.29 -8.34
N ARG A 173 -5.68 -11.64 -8.41
CA ARG A 173 -6.15 -12.52 -7.34
C ARG A 173 -5.36 -12.32 -6.04
N GLY A 174 -4.04 -12.14 -6.13
CA GLY A 174 -3.20 -11.77 -4.99
C GLY A 174 -3.63 -10.44 -4.37
N GLY A 175 -3.86 -9.43 -5.21
CA GLY A 175 -4.42 -8.12 -4.84
C GLY A 175 -5.74 -8.23 -4.09
N CYS A 176 -6.68 -9.02 -4.63
CA CYS A 176 -8.02 -9.21 -4.08
C CYS A 176 -8.08 -10.14 -2.84
N GLY A 177 -6.99 -10.83 -2.53
CA GLY A 177 -6.85 -11.72 -1.40
C GLY A 177 -5.79 -11.24 -0.42
N ILE A 178 -4.64 -11.92 -0.40
CA ILE A 178 -3.59 -11.74 0.62
C ILE A 178 -2.94 -10.36 0.66
N HIS A 179 -3.14 -9.53 -0.37
CA HIS A 179 -2.60 -8.16 -0.43
C HIS A 179 -3.66 -7.07 -0.22
N ALA A 180 -4.90 -7.44 0.08
CA ALA A 180 -5.96 -6.48 0.31
C ALA A 180 -5.62 -5.55 1.48
N GLY A 181 -5.81 -4.26 1.27
CA GLY A 181 -5.55 -3.20 2.25
C GLY A 181 -4.09 -2.89 2.58
N LYS A 182 -3.11 -3.63 2.04
CA LYS A 182 -1.67 -3.43 2.36
C LYS A 182 -1.13 -2.04 1.96
N GLY A 183 -1.78 -1.36 1.03
CA GLY A 183 -1.43 -0.01 0.59
C GLY A 183 -1.87 1.10 1.54
N GLY A 184 -2.81 0.84 2.45
CA GLY A 184 -3.28 1.84 3.42
C GLY A 184 -3.87 3.07 2.75
N VAL A 185 -3.53 4.26 3.26
CA VAL A 185 -3.90 5.54 2.62
C VAL A 185 -2.92 5.85 1.49
N LEU A 186 -3.43 5.86 0.26
CA LEU A 186 -2.65 6.27 -0.91
C LEU A 186 -2.43 7.79 -0.90
N VAL A 187 -1.22 8.23 -1.28
CA VAL A 187 -0.94 9.64 -1.57
C VAL A 187 -0.08 9.68 -2.83
N THR A 188 -0.70 10.02 -3.96
CA THR A 188 0.00 10.19 -5.24
C THR A 188 0.65 11.57 -5.30
N ASP A 189 1.58 11.76 -6.25
CA ASP A 189 2.25 13.06 -6.45
C ASP A 189 1.26 14.21 -6.71
N LEU A 190 0.09 13.89 -7.30
CA LEU A 190 -0.99 14.85 -7.55
C LEU A 190 -1.60 15.43 -6.26
N PHE A 191 -1.66 14.63 -5.20
CA PHE A 191 -2.25 15.02 -3.91
C PHE A 191 -1.21 15.23 -2.80
N GLU A 192 0.08 15.28 -3.16
CA GLU A 192 1.15 15.57 -2.22
C GLU A 192 0.98 16.98 -1.64
N GLY A 193 0.96 17.06 -0.30
CA GLY A 193 0.67 18.31 0.43
C GLY A 193 -0.81 18.66 0.57
N TYR A 194 -1.71 17.90 -0.07
CA TYR A 194 -3.17 18.04 0.09
C TYR A 194 -3.76 16.97 1.01
N ILE A 195 -3.25 15.73 0.93
CA ILE A 195 -3.62 14.63 1.83
C ILE A 195 -2.51 14.44 2.87
N ASP A 196 -2.83 14.70 4.15
CA ASP A 196 -1.93 14.54 5.31
C ASP A 196 -2.40 13.42 6.25
N ASP A 197 -2.96 12.35 5.67
CA ASP A 197 -3.53 11.22 6.41
C ASP A 197 -2.70 9.95 6.33
N ARG A 198 -1.51 10.02 5.71
CA ARG A 198 -0.57 8.91 5.64
C ARG A 198 0.17 8.76 6.97
N ASN A 199 -0.47 8.09 7.92
CA ASN A 199 0.15 7.67 9.17
C ASN A 199 -0.14 6.18 9.46
N PRO A 200 0.65 5.53 10.34
CA PRO A 200 0.48 4.12 10.65
C PRO A 200 -0.90 3.71 11.14
N ILE A 201 -1.59 4.60 11.85
CA ILE A 201 -2.90 4.31 12.44
C ILE A 201 -3.95 4.25 11.33
N ASN A 202 -3.96 5.23 10.43
CA ASN A 202 -4.85 5.28 9.28
C ASN A 202 -4.60 4.09 8.34
N ASN A 203 -3.33 3.77 8.08
CA ASN A 203 -2.97 2.59 7.28
C ASN A 203 -3.50 1.29 7.90
N GLN A 204 -3.40 1.15 9.24
CA GLN A 204 -3.87 -0.04 9.94
C GLN A 204 -5.39 -0.23 9.81
N VAL A 205 -6.18 0.84 9.97
CA VAL A 205 -7.64 0.74 9.90
C VAL A 205 -8.13 0.52 8.47
N VAL A 206 -7.49 1.14 7.47
CA VAL A 206 -7.74 0.86 6.04
C VAL A 206 -7.42 -0.60 5.72
N TRP A 207 -6.27 -1.10 6.19
CA TRP A 207 -5.91 -2.50 5.99
C TRP A 207 -6.94 -3.44 6.62
N THR A 208 -7.32 -3.19 7.87
CA THR A 208 -8.35 -3.95 8.59
C THR A 208 -9.67 -3.97 7.82
N TYR A 209 -10.05 -2.83 7.24
CA TYR A 209 -11.31 -2.68 6.51
C TYR A 209 -11.33 -3.44 5.18
N LEU A 210 -10.27 -3.34 4.39
CA LEU A 210 -10.17 -3.96 3.06
C LEU A 210 -9.88 -5.46 3.14
N GLU A 211 -9.14 -5.93 4.14
CA GLU A 211 -8.95 -7.37 4.36
C GLU A 211 -10.28 -8.11 4.54
N ARG A 212 -11.24 -7.50 5.25
CA ARG A 212 -12.60 -8.04 5.44
C ARG A 212 -13.45 -8.00 4.16
N ARG A 213 -12.95 -7.37 3.10
CA ARG A 213 -13.61 -7.20 1.79
C ARG A 213 -12.85 -7.90 0.66
N THR A 214 -11.90 -8.77 1.01
CA THR A 214 -11.30 -9.70 0.06
C THR A 214 -12.38 -10.46 -0.71
N PHE A 215 -12.13 -10.69 -1.99
CA PHE A 215 -13.07 -11.41 -2.86
C PHE A 215 -12.29 -12.20 -3.90
N GLU A 216 -12.93 -13.24 -4.44
CA GLU A 216 -12.35 -14.07 -5.50
C GLU A 216 -12.90 -13.62 -6.86
N PRO A 217 -12.12 -12.92 -7.70
CA PRO A 217 -12.57 -12.45 -9.00
C PRO A 217 -13.08 -13.58 -9.89
N ALA A 218 -14.14 -13.35 -10.66
CA ALA A 218 -14.66 -14.36 -11.59
C ALA A 218 -13.93 -14.38 -12.95
N PHE A 219 -13.19 -13.31 -13.28
CA PHE A 219 -12.69 -13.01 -14.62
C PHE A 219 -13.77 -13.14 -15.70
N THR A 220 -14.99 -12.74 -15.34
CA THR A 220 -16.17 -12.78 -16.21
C THR A 220 -16.81 -11.40 -16.24
N PHE A 221 -16.58 -10.64 -17.31
CA PHE A 221 -16.95 -9.22 -17.40
C PHE A 221 -18.39 -9.02 -17.91
N SER A 222 -19.37 -9.59 -17.19
CA SER A 222 -20.78 -9.58 -17.60
C SER A 222 -21.56 -8.36 -17.14
N ARG A 223 -21.03 -7.58 -16.19
CA ARG A 223 -21.70 -6.40 -15.63
C ARG A 223 -21.31 -5.17 -16.42
N ILE A 224 -22.29 -4.48 -16.99
CA ILE A 224 -22.08 -3.18 -17.62
C ILE A 224 -22.52 -2.11 -16.63
N PHE A 225 -21.62 -1.19 -16.34
CA PHE A 225 -21.88 0.01 -15.57
C PHE A 225 -21.89 1.20 -16.52
N ASP A 226 -22.97 1.97 -16.48
CA ASP A 226 -23.08 3.20 -17.25
C ASP A 226 -22.53 4.34 -16.41
N LEU A 227 -21.38 4.90 -16.82
CA LEU A 227 -20.69 5.91 -16.03
C LEU A 227 -21.55 7.18 -15.86
N SER A 228 -22.45 7.50 -16.80
CA SER A 228 -23.37 8.64 -16.69
C SER A 228 -24.34 8.57 -15.50
N GLN A 229 -24.41 7.43 -14.81
CA GLN A 229 -25.25 7.23 -13.63
C GLN A 229 -24.66 7.80 -12.33
N VAL A 230 -23.40 8.24 -12.34
CA VAL A 230 -22.76 8.90 -11.20
C VAL A 230 -22.60 10.41 -11.45
N PRO A 231 -22.51 11.23 -10.39
CA PRO A 231 -22.27 12.67 -10.56
C PRO A 231 -21.04 12.96 -11.42
N HIS A 232 -21.22 13.83 -12.43
CA HIS A 232 -20.16 14.38 -13.24
C HIS A 232 -19.94 15.85 -12.84
N VAL A 233 -18.72 16.19 -12.45
CA VAL A 233 -18.36 17.55 -12.02
C VAL A 233 -17.11 18.01 -12.78
N PRO A 234 -16.89 19.32 -12.97
CA PRO A 234 -15.60 19.81 -13.47
C PRO A 234 -14.45 19.24 -12.63
N TRP A 235 -13.33 18.91 -13.28
CA TRP A 235 -12.16 18.34 -12.59
C TRP A 235 -11.75 19.13 -11.34
N ASN A 236 -11.71 20.47 -11.42
CA ASN A 236 -11.32 21.33 -10.30
C ASN A 236 -12.16 21.07 -9.03
N ASN A 237 -13.46 20.86 -9.20
CA ASN A 237 -14.38 20.58 -8.08
C ASN A 237 -14.08 19.21 -7.46
N LEU A 238 -13.82 18.19 -8.30
CA LEU A 238 -13.44 16.86 -7.80
C LEU A 238 -12.07 16.93 -7.09
N PHE A 239 -11.09 17.60 -7.68
CA PHE A 239 -9.75 17.77 -7.11
C PHE A 239 -9.80 18.40 -5.72
N GLU A 240 -10.60 19.47 -5.54
CA GLU A 240 -10.76 20.13 -4.23
C GLU A 240 -11.47 19.24 -3.20
N TRP A 241 -12.37 18.36 -3.64
CA TRP A 241 -13.15 17.49 -2.74
C TRP A 241 -12.37 16.26 -2.26
N ILE A 242 -11.54 15.66 -3.12
CA ILE A 242 -10.84 14.40 -2.86
C ILE A 242 -10.10 14.39 -1.51
N PRO A 243 -9.26 15.38 -1.17
CA PRO A 243 -8.52 15.36 0.09
C PRO A 243 -9.45 15.24 1.31
N GLY A 244 -10.54 16.02 1.33
CA GLY A 244 -11.52 15.98 2.41
C GLY A 244 -12.23 14.62 2.51
N ARG A 245 -12.51 13.98 1.38
CA ARG A 245 -13.11 12.63 1.35
C ARG A 245 -12.17 11.57 1.91
N VAL A 246 -10.88 11.64 1.58
CA VAL A 246 -9.86 10.72 2.09
C VAL A 246 -9.70 10.88 3.60
N THR A 247 -9.57 12.12 4.09
CA THR A 247 -9.51 12.43 5.53
C THR A 247 -10.73 11.91 6.26
N TRP A 248 -11.93 12.13 5.70
CA TRP A 248 -13.17 11.66 6.28
C TRP A 248 -13.19 10.13 6.44
N TRP A 249 -12.85 9.38 5.38
CA TRP A 249 -12.80 7.92 5.47
C TRP A 249 -11.80 7.44 6.51
N ALA A 250 -10.61 8.04 6.55
CA ALA A 250 -9.60 7.67 7.54
C ALA A 250 -10.10 7.90 8.98
N GLN A 251 -10.76 9.02 9.25
CA GLN A 251 -11.37 9.33 10.55
C GLN A 251 -12.52 8.39 10.88
N PHE A 252 -13.45 8.20 9.94
CA PHE A 252 -14.59 7.31 10.10
C PHE A 252 -14.14 5.89 10.43
N LEU A 253 -13.18 5.32 9.67
CA LEU A 253 -12.66 3.98 9.94
C LEU A 253 -11.99 3.88 11.31
N ASN A 254 -11.30 4.92 11.76
CA ASN A 254 -10.69 4.96 13.09
C ASN A 254 -11.74 4.87 14.20
N GLU A 255 -12.84 5.61 14.07
CA GLU A 255 -13.95 5.61 15.02
C GLU A 255 -14.71 4.28 15.02
N GLN A 256 -14.93 3.70 13.83
CA GLN A 256 -15.70 2.47 13.67
C GLN A 256 -14.90 1.19 13.93
N THR A 257 -13.57 1.26 14.04
CA THR A 257 -12.71 0.09 14.23
C THR A 257 -12.04 0.10 15.62
N PRO A 258 -12.63 -0.58 16.61
CA PRO A 258 -12.06 -0.70 17.96
C PRO A 258 -10.63 -1.25 17.91
N ALA A 259 -9.77 -0.82 18.84
CA ALA A 259 -8.37 -1.24 18.91
C ALA A 259 -8.18 -2.76 18.86
N SER A 260 -9.01 -3.51 19.58
CA SER A 260 -8.99 -4.99 19.63
C SER A 260 -9.37 -5.69 18.33
N GLN A 261 -9.95 -4.96 17.38
CA GLN A 261 -10.35 -5.46 16.07
C GLN A 261 -9.38 -5.06 14.95
N ARG A 262 -8.43 -4.18 15.25
CA ARG A 262 -7.44 -3.70 14.29
C ARG A 262 -6.47 -4.82 13.99
N ARG A 263 -6.20 -5.01 12.71
CA ARG A 263 -5.19 -5.95 12.23
C ARG A 263 -3.81 -5.55 12.78
N VAL A 264 -3.04 -6.53 13.24
CA VAL A 264 -1.65 -6.34 13.66
C VAL A 264 -0.72 -6.84 12.56
N ILE A 265 0.32 -6.05 12.25
CA ILE A 265 1.40 -6.45 11.35
C ILE A 265 2.19 -7.57 12.02
N ARG A 266 2.24 -8.73 11.37
CA ARG A 266 2.95 -9.91 11.85
C ARG A 266 4.39 -9.85 11.34
N ILE A 267 5.34 -9.59 12.23
CA ILE A 267 6.74 -9.38 11.88
C ILE A 267 7.56 -10.56 12.38
N ALA A 268 8.19 -11.32 11.47
CA ALA A 268 9.05 -12.43 11.84
C ALA A 268 10.45 -11.93 12.24
N HIS A 269 10.83 -12.07 13.51
CA HIS A 269 12.07 -11.54 14.09
C HIS A 269 13.29 -12.33 13.58
N ARG A 270 14.13 -11.68 12.78
CA ARG A 270 15.25 -12.29 12.04
C ARG A 270 14.81 -13.43 11.12
N GLY A 271 13.60 -13.33 10.56
CA GLY A 271 12.89 -14.45 9.91
C GLY A 271 12.16 -15.33 10.91
N ALA A 272 11.77 -16.54 10.50
CA ALA A 272 11.21 -17.53 11.44
C ALA A 272 12.36 -18.20 12.22
N SER A 273 13.04 -17.42 13.06
CA SER A 273 14.34 -17.72 13.67
C SER A 273 14.29 -18.89 14.67
N ALA A 274 13.11 -19.23 15.19
CA ALA A 274 12.89 -20.46 15.95
C ALA A 274 13.06 -21.74 15.11
N TYR A 275 12.96 -21.64 13.77
CA TYR A 275 12.86 -22.78 12.84
C TYR A 275 13.99 -22.90 11.84
N ALA A 276 14.84 -21.88 11.71
CA ALA A 276 15.97 -21.84 10.79
C ALA A 276 17.02 -20.86 11.32
N GLN A 277 18.20 -20.86 10.71
CA GLN A 277 19.25 -19.91 11.03
C GLN A 277 18.71 -18.47 10.97
N GLU A 278 18.89 -17.68 12.03
CA GLU A 278 18.47 -16.27 12.04
C GLU A 278 19.07 -15.51 10.85
N ASN A 279 18.37 -14.49 10.33
CA ASN A 279 18.88 -13.62 9.27
C ASN A 279 19.27 -14.38 7.98
N SER A 280 18.62 -15.52 7.68
CA SER A 280 18.89 -16.37 6.51
C SER A 280 17.73 -16.44 5.51
N LEU A 281 18.01 -16.89 4.29
CA LEU A 281 16.98 -17.06 3.26
C LEU A 281 15.94 -18.13 3.65
N THR A 282 16.36 -19.21 4.31
CA THR A 282 15.41 -20.23 4.79
C THR A 282 14.48 -19.67 5.87
N ALA A 283 14.99 -18.87 6.81
CA ALA A 283 14.15 -18.25 7.83
C ALA A 283 13.11 -17.28 7.23
N ILE A 284 13.49 -16.51 6.20
CA ILE A 284 12.58 -15.61 5.48
C ILE A 284 11.51 -16.40 4.70
N ARG A 285 11.89 -17.47 4.01
CA ARG A 285 10.94 -18.34 3.29
C ARG A 285 9.90 -18.93 4.24
N LYS A 286 10.35 -19.44 5.40
CA LYS A 286 9.46 -19.97 6.44
C LYS A 286 8.51 -18.90 6.96
N ALA A 287 9.00 -17.69 7.22
CA ALA A 287 8.15 -16.58 7.65
C ALA A 287 7.04 -16.29 6.63
N ALA A 288 7.37 -16.23 5.33
CA ALA A 288 6.37 -16.05 4.28
C ALA A 288 5.38 -17.22 4.20
N GLU A 289 5.85 -18.47 4.30
CA GLU A 289 5.01 -19.68 4.34
C GLU A 289 4.05 -19.71 5.54
N MET A 290 4.49 -19.18 6.69
CA MET A 290 3.70 -19.04 7.92
C MET A 290 2.77 -17.82 7.90
N GLY A 291 2.80 -17.05 6.80
CA GLY A 291 1.90 -15.94 6.56
C GLY A 291 2.34 -14.63 7.22
N SER A 292 3.61 -14.46 7.62
CA SER A 292 4.10 -13.16 8.11
C SER A 292 3.87 -12.04 7.09
N ASP A 293 3.58 -10.85 7.59
CA ASP A 293 3.40 -9.67 6.75
C ASP A 293 4.74 -9.03 6.39
N MET A 294 5.69 -9.08 7.33
CA MET A 294 7.04 -8.54 7.20
C MET A 294 8.05 -9.49 7.85
N VAL A 295 9.31 -9.38 7.44
CA VAL A 295 10.44 -9.97 8.14
C VAL A 295 11.30 -8.86 8.74
N GLU A 296 11.59 -8.95 10.02
CA GLU A 296 12.62 -8.14 10.66
C GLU A 296 13.99 -8.76 10.40
N VAL A 297 14.97 -7.91 10.09
CA VAL A 297 16.36 -8.30 9.90
C VAL A 297 17.29 -7.23 10.44
N ASP A 298 18.48 -7.65 10.83
CA ASP A 298 19.50 -6.76 11.34
C ASP A 298 20.49 -6.34 10.24
N VAL A 299 20.74 -5.04 10.10
CA VAL A 299 21.66 -4.51 9.09
C VAL A 299 22.96 -4.03 9.70
N ARG A 300 24.07 -4.58 9.18
CA ARG A 300 25.46 -4.16 9.47
C ARG A 300 26.24 -3.92 8.18
N ILE A 301 27.42 -3.31 8.30
CA ILE A 301 28.20 -2.85 7.15
C ILE A 301 29.57 -3.53 7.13
N THR A 302 29.92 -4.09 5.97
CA THR A 302 31.24 -4.69 5.69
C THR A 302 32.33 -3.65 5.50
N VAL A 303 33.59 -4.08 5.40
CA VAL A 303 34.74 -3.20 5.15
C VAL A 303 34.64 -2.45 3.80
N ASP A 304 33.99 -3.05 2.81
CA ASP A 304 33.71 -2.50 1.47
C ASP A 304 32.35 -1.78 1.38
N HIS A 305 31.78 -1.40 2.53
CA HIS A 305 30.55 -0.61 2.65
C HIS A 305 29.30 -1.27 2.03
N VAL A 306 29.26 -2.60 2.03
CA VAL A 306 28.09 -3.36 1.61
C VAL A 306 27.19 -3.62 2.83
N PRO A 307 25.91 -3.23 2.80
CA PRO A 307 24.96 -3.62 3.83
C PRO A 307 24.70 -5.14 3.79
N VAL A 308 24.87 -5.79 4.94
CA VAL A 308 24.73 -7.24 5.14
C VAL A 308 23.84 -7.56 6.33
N ILE A 309 23.27 -8.76 6.32
CA ILE A 309 22.17 -9.16 7.20
C ILE A 309 22.69 -10.05 8.33
N ILE A 310 22.90 -9.46 9.52
CA ILE A 310 23.42 -10.13 10.72
C ILE A 310 23.24 -9.27 11.99
N HIS A 311 22.80 -9.88 13.09
CA HIS A 311 22.59 -9.20 14.36
C HIS A 311 23.88 -8.74 15.05
N ASP A 312 24.80 -9.68 15.27
CA ASP A 312 25.99 -9.46 16.07
C ASP A 312 27.04 -8.69 15.28
N GLU A 313 27.82 -7.85 15.99
CA GLU A 313 29.00 -7.23 15.38
C GLU A 313 30.07 -8.27 15.05
N ASN A 314 30.18 -9.30 15.89
CA ASN A 314 31.18 -10.35 15.83
C ASN A 314 30.60 -11.65 15.26
N LEU A 315 31.36 -12.34 14.41
CA LEU A 315 30.92 -13.55 13.71
C LEU A 315 30.87 -14.81 14.59
N GLN A 316 31.39 -14.75 15.82
CA GLN A 316 31.66 -15.94 16.65
C GLN A 316 30.41 -16.72 17.05
N ARG A 317 29.30 -16.05 17.37
CA ARG A 317 28.09 -16.75 17.85
C ARG A 317 27.39 -17.53 16.73
N VAL A 318 27.25 -16.91 15.57
CA VAL A 318 26.46 -17.46 14.44
C VAL A 318 27.33 -18.34 13.55
N PHE A 319 28.54 -17.86 13.19
CA PHE A 319 29.40 -18.53 12.22
C PHE A 319 30.61 -19.23 12.87
N GLY A 320 30.86 -19.06 14.17
CA GLY A 320 32.04 -19.64 14.82
C GLY A 320 33.38 -19.06 14.34
N VAL A 321 33.34 -17.97 13.56
CA VAL A 321 34.51 -17.28 12.99
C VAL A 321 34.90 -16.12 13.90
N SER A 322 36.20 -15.94 14.12
CA SER A 322 36.71 -14.78 14.86
C SER A 322 36.83 -13.56 13.95
N GLY A 323 36.41 -12.40 14.46
CA GLY A 323 36.48 -11.11 13.77
C GLY A 323 35.12 -10.41 13.74
N SER A 324 35.13 -9.12 13.46
CA SER A 324 33.92 -8.31 13.30
C SER A 324 33.51 -8.25 11.83
N VAL A 325 32.23 -8.04 11.57
CA VAL A 325 31.67 -7.88 10.20
C VAL A 325 32.41 -6.80 9.42
N SER A 326 32.80 -5.71 10.09
CA SER A 326 33.52 -4.57 9.51
C SER A 326 34.98 -4.87 9.13
N ASP A 327 35.51 -6.05 9.47
CA ASP A 327 36.89 -6.44 9.15
C ASP A 327 37.01 -7.10 7.77
N PHE A 328 35.88 -7.49 7.16
CA PHE A 328 35.84 -8.32 5.96
C PHE A 328 34.95 -7.72 4.87
N THR A 329 35.24 -8.06 3.62
CA THR A 329 34.36 -7.81 2.46
C THR A 329 33.20 -8.80 2.43
N LEU A 330 32.13 -8.50 1.67
CA LEU A 330 31.03 -9.47 1.49
C LEU A 330 31.53 -10.81 0.94
N ASP A 331 32.40 -10.79 -0.07
CA ASP A 331 32.92 -12.00 -0.70
C ASP A 331 33.72 -12.86 0.29
N GLU A 332 34.53 -12.24 1.14
CA GLU A 332 35.26 -12.93 2.20
C GLU A 332 34.31 -13.53 3.23
N LEU A 333 33.28 -12.79 3.66
CA LEU A 333 32.28 -13.31 4.60
C LEU A 333 31.54 -14.53 4.03
N ILE A 334 31.14 -14.48 2.76
CA ILE A 334 30.50 -15.63 2.08
C ILE A 334 31.48 -16.81 2.04
N ALA A 335 32.74 -16.58 1.67
CA ALA A 335 33.76 -17.64 1.57
C ALA A 335 34.12 -18.27 2.92
N MET A 336 33.94 -17.56 4.04
CA MET A 336 34.19 -18.05 5.40
C MET A 336 33.00 -18.79 6.01
N THR A 337 31.88 -18.91 5.30
CA THR A 337 30.69 -19.61 5.80
C THR A 337 31.02 -21.08 6.10
N PRO A 338 30.85 -21.56 7.35
CA PRO A 338 31.07 -22.95 7.69
C PRO A 338 30.09 -23.90 6.97
N ASP A 339 30.53 -25.13 6.75
CA ASP A 339 29.70 -26.19 6.19
C ASP A 339 28.42 -26.40 7.02
N GLY A 340 27.28 -26.44 6.33
CA GLY A 340 25.96 -26.65 6.95
C GLY A 340 25.26 -25.38 7.43
N LEU A 341 25.91 -24.21 7.34
CA LEU A 341 25.28 -22.91 7.56
C LEU A 341 24.93 -22.24 6.23
N GLU A 342 23.93 -21.35 6.26
CA GLU A 342 23.66 -20.46 5.14
C GLU A 342 24.60 -19.26 5.17
N PRO A 343 25.10 -18.80 4.01
CA PRO A 343 26.00 -17.65 3.94
C PRO A 343 25.27 -16.37 4.34
N ILE A 344 26.05 -15.39 4.81
CA ILE A 344 25.52 -14.05 5.08
C ILE A 344 24.93 -13.45 3.79
N MET A 345 23.76 -12.82 3.89
CA MET A 345 23.13 -12.14 2.75
C MET A 345 23.54 -10.68 2.68
N SER A 346 23.62 -10.15 1.46
CA SER A 346 23.57 -8.71 1.23
C SER A 346 22.13 -8.20 1.34
N LEU A 347 21.96 -6.90 1.57
CA LEU A 347 20.65 -6.26 1.51
C LEU A 347 19.97 -6.43 0.13
N GLU A 348 20.74 -6.41 -0.96
CA GLU A 348 20.17 -6.60 -2.29
C GLU A 348 19.57 -8.01 -2.46
N ALA A 349 20.29 -9.05 -2.03
CA ALA A 349 19.79 -10.42 -2.06
C ALA A 349 18.54 -10.60 -1.19
N LEU A 350 18.52 -9.96 -0.02
CA LEU A 350 17.36 -9.92 0.87
C LEU A 350 16.14 -9.26 0.19
N ILE A 351 16.33 -8.11 -0.46
CA ILE A 351 15.25 -7.38 -1.15
C ILE A 351 14.66 -8.23 -2.28
N ASP A 352 15.52 -8.86 -3.10
CA ASP A 352 15.05 -9.72 -4.19
C ASP A 352 14.29 -10.95 -3.66
N ALA A 353 14.76 -11.55 -2.55
CA ALA A 353 14.06 -12.64 -1.88
C ALA A 353 12.68 -12.20 -1.38
N CYS A 354 12.59 -11.09 -0.63
CA CYS A 354 11.34 -10.61 -0.06
C CYS A 354 10.33 -10.19 -1.13
N ARG A 355 10.78 -9.55 -2.21
CA ARG A 355 9.93 -9.23 -3.36
C ARG A 355 9.34 -10.50 -4.00
N SER A 356 10.14 -11.54 -4.17
CA SER A 356 9.69 -12.82 -4.74
C SER A 356 8.71 -13.57 -3.84
N LEU A 357 8.80 -13.37 -2.52
CA LEU A 357 7.95 -13.99 -1.50
C LEU A 357 6.75 -13.11 -1.10
N HIS A 358 6.67 -11.89 -1.64
CA HIS A 358 5.64 -10.89 -1.35
C HIS A 358 5.50 -10.55 0.15
N ILE A 359 6.63 -10.48 0.84
CA ILE A 359 6.75 -10.14 2.26
C ILE A 359 7.49 -8.79 2.41
N GLY A 360 7.03 -7.95 3.35
CA GLY A 360 7.67 -6.66 3.63
C GLY A 360 8.95 -6.78 4.46
N LEU A 361 9.65 -5.66 4.65
CA LEU A 361 10.94 -5.58 5.33
C LEU A 361 10.90 -4.67 6.54
N TYR A 362 11.29 -5.16 7.71
CA TYR A 362 11.65 -4.32 8.84
C TYR A 362 13.16 -4.37 9.01
N LEU A 363 13.85 -3.27 8.76
CA LEU A 363 15.32 -3.21 8.79
C LEU A 363 15.78 -2.61 10.12
N ASP A 364 16.21 -3.42 11.09
CA ASP A 364 16.88 -2.91 12.29
C ASP A 364 18.34 -2.55 11.97
N ILE A 365 18.58 -1.25 11.77
CA ILE A 365 19.88 -0.71 11.40
C ILE A 365 20.74 -0.56 12.64
N LYS A 366 21.71 -1.47 12.79
CA LYS A 366 22.69 -1.46 13.89
C LYS A 366 23.86 -0.53 13.60
N GLN A 367 24.23 -0.41 12.33
CA GLN A 367 25.44 0.30 11.89
C GLN A 367 25.25 0.90 10.50
N VAL A 368 25.92 2.03 10.26
CA VAL A 368 25.94 2.72 8.97
C VAL A 368 27.36 3.22 8.66
N SER A 369 27.62 3.44 7.37
CA SER A 369 28.69 4.30 6.86
C SER A 369 28.07 5.43 6.01
N PRO A 370 28.80 6.52 5.70
CA PRO A 370 28.28 7.61 4.87
C PRO A 370 27.75 7.16 3.50
N GLN A 371 28.24 6.02 2.99
CA GLN A 371 27.83 5.45 1.70
C GLN A 371 26.66 4.47 1.85
N SER A 372 26.49 3.85 3.02
CA SER A 372 25.54 2.75 3.17
C SER A 372 24.10 3.23 3.19
N LEU A 373 23.77 4.31 3.91
CA LEU A 373 22.39 4.79 4.01
C LEU A 373 21.79 5.23 2.67
N PRO A 374 22.44 6.12 1.88
CA PRO A 374 21.95 6.46 0.54
C PRO A 374 21.81 5.24 -0.38
N ARG A 375 22.72 4.27 -0.25
CA ARG A 375 22.65 3.01 -1.00
C ARG A 375 21.43 2.19 -0.60
N MET A 376 21.17 2.00 0.70
CA MET A 376 20.00 1.26 1.19
C MET A 376 18.69 1.85 0.68
N VAL A 377 18.51 3.17 0.82
CA VAL A 377 17.31 3.89 0.37
C VAL A 377 17.15 3.77 -1.16
N THR A 378 18.20 4.03 -1.93
CA THR A 378 18.17 3.94 -3.39
C THR A 378 17.85 2.51 -3.86
N THR A 379 18.48 1.49 -3.28
CA THR A 379 18.21 0.09 -3.65
C THR A 379 16.76 -0.32 -3.36
N LEU A 380 16.20 0.08 -2.21
CA LEU A 380 14.80 -0.17 -1.91
C LEU A 380 13.85 0.55 -2.87
N ARG A 381 14.16 1.79 -3.24
CA ARG A 381 13.37 2.58 -4.21
C ARG A 381 13.39 1.94 -5.59
N GLU A 382 14.57 1.65 -6.13
CA GLU A 382 14.75 1.07 -7.47
C GLU A 382 14.14 -0.33 -7.59
N LYS A 383 14.15 -1.11 -6.50
CA LYS A 383 13.55 -2.46 -6.49
C LYS A 383 12.05 -2.45 -6.17
N GLY A 384 11.44 -1.26 -5.94
CA GLY A 384 10.01 -1.09 -5.65
C GLY A 384 9.57 -1.54 -4.25
N MET A 385 10.50 -1.65 -3.30
CA MET A 385 10.26 -2.18 -1.95
C MET A 385 10.22 -1.09 -0.86
N LEU A 386 10.49 0.17 -1.20
CA LEU A 386 10.53 1.29 -0.24
C LEU A 386 9.22 1.45 0.55
N ASN A 387 8.06 1.37 -0.12
CA ASN A 387 6.75 1.48 0.55
C ASN A 387 6.37 0.23 1.36
N ALA A 388 7.09 -0.89 1.17
CA ALA A 388 6.93 -2.13 1.92
C ALA A 388 8.04 -2.32 2.97
N ALA A 389 8.80 -1.27 3.28
CA ALA A 389 9.90 -1.29 4.22
C ALA A 389 9.69 -0.32 5.40
N ILE A 390 10.09 -0.74 6.59
CA ILE A 390 10.22 0.09 7.79
C ILE A 390 11.69 0.08 8.22
N PHE A 391 12.29 1.25 8.37
CA PHE A 391 13.65 1.37 8.91
C PHE A 391 13.59 1.56 10.43
N GLY A 392 14.06 0.58 11.18
CA GLY A 392 14.23 0.62 12.63
C GLY A 392 15.65 1.02 13.04
N SER A 393 15.81 1.76 14.13
CA SER A 393 17.10 1.86 14.82
C SER A 393 16.97 2.34 16.26
N PHE A 394 17.92 1.97 17.13
CA PHE A 394 18.12 2.62 18.43
C PHE A 394 18.81 3.98 18.32
N ARG A 395 19.28 4.36 17.13
CA ARG A 395 20.03 5.59 16.87
C ARG A 395 19.14 6.64 16.17
N PRO A 396 18.72 7.70 16.89
CA PRO A 396 17.87 8.74 16.32
C PRO A 396 18.51 9.44 15.11
N ASP A 397 19.83 9.62 15.12
CA ASP A 397 20.55 10.30 14.07
C ASP A 397 20.52 9.53 12.73
N ILE A 398 20.53 8.20 12.76
CA ILE A 398 20.34 7.35 11.56
C ILE A 398 18.96 7.57 10.96
N LEU A 399 17.91 7.61 11.81
CA LEU A 399 16.53 7.77 11.34
C LEU A 399 16.28 9.17 10.78
N ALA A 400 16.85 10.21 11.40
CA ALA A 400 16.81 11.56 10.89
C ALA A 400 17.47 11.69 9.51
N GLU A 401 18.61 11.01 9.28
CA GLU A 401 19.28 10.99 7.99
C GLU A 401 18.45 10.26 6.93
N ILE A 402 17.81 9.14 7.28
CA ILE A 402 16.88 8.43 6.37
C ILE A 402 15.71 9.33 5.98
N LYS A 403 15.08 10.02 6.95
CA LYS A 403 13.98 10.97 6.68
C LYS A 403 14.43 12.16 5.83
N ALA A 404 15.68 12.60 5.96
CA ALA A 404 16.24 13.64 5.10
C ALA A 404 16.47 13.16 3.65
N LEU A 405 16.87 11.89 3.47
CA LEU A 405 17.09 11.28 2.15
C LEU A 405 15.78 10.90 1.45
N GLU A 406 14.79 10.48 2.23
CA GLU A 406 13.49 10.00 1.76
C GLU A 406 12.41 10.31 2.81
N PRO A 407 11.78 11.50 2.73
CA PRO A 407 10.76 11.92 3.71
C PRO A 407 9.58 10.95 3.83
N LYS A 408 9.25 10.23 2.75
CA LYS A 408 8.13 9.27 2.70
C LYS A 408 8.50 7.90 3.29
N ALA A 409 9.77 7.64 3.61
CA ALA A 409 10.21 6.38 4.21
C ALA A 409 9.55 6.18 5.58
N GLN A 410 9.08 4.96 5.84
CA GLN A 410 8.56 4.61 7.16
C GLN A 410 9.72 4.33 8.11
N THR A 411 9.76 4.99 9.27
CA THR A 411 10.82 4.80 10.27
C THR A 411 10.27 4.50 11.65
N SER A 412 11.04 3.74 12.42
CA SER A 412 10.68 3.24 13.75
C SER A 412 11.81 3.48 14.74
N ILE A 413 11.56 4.25 15.79
CA ILE A 413 12.57 4.52 16.83
C ILE A 413 12.48 3.50 17.96
N LEU A 414 13.58 2.80 18.21
CA LEU A 414 13.67 1.72 19.21
C LEU A 414 14.22 2.25 20.54
N PHE A 415 13.68 1.74 21.65
CA PHE A 415 14.17 2.05 22.99
C PHE A 415 13.82 0.95 23.99
N SER A 416 14.70 0.72 24.97
CA SER A 416 14.51 -0.33 25.99
C SER A 416 14.19 0.19 27.40
N SER A 417 14.38 1.48 27.63
CA SER A 417 14.07 2.12 28.92
C SER A 417 12.61 2.57 28.97
N THR A 418 11.94 2.32 30.09
CA THR A 418 10.58 2.80 30.36
C THR A 418 10.54 4.29 30.76
N HIS A 419 11.71 4.93 30.86
CA HIS A 419 11.84 6.36 31.18
C HIS A 419 12.03 7.25 29.94
N VAL A 420 11.98 6.66 28.74
CA VAL A 420 11.99 7.42 27.49
C VAL A 420 10.63 8.08 27.31
N GLU A 421 10.64 9.36 26.91
CA GLU A 421 9.47 10.07 26.41
C GLU A 421 9.31 9.76 24.91
N PRO A 422 8.49 8.76 24.52
CA PRO A 422 8.55 8.18 23.18
C PRO A 422 8.07 9.17 22.11
N VAL A 423 7.07 10.00 22.42
CA VAL A 423 6.52 11.01 21.51
C VAL A 423 7.58 12.07 21.18
N ALA A 424 8.21 12.63 22.22
CA ALA A 424 9.25 13.64 22.04
C ALA A 424 10.44 13.08 21.26
N LEU A 425 10.84 11.84 21.55
CA LEU A 425 11.91 11.18 20.83
C LEU A 425 11.56 10.97 19.35
N ALA A 426 10.39 10.39 19.05
CA ALA A 426 9.97 10.16 17.67
C ALA A 426 9.82 11.46 16.87
N GLN A 427 9.20 12.49 17.45
CA GLN A 427 9.03 13.80 16.81
C GLN A 427 10.37 14.49 16.54
N SER A 428 11.37 14.32 17.41
CA SER A 428 12.70 14.93 17.21
C SER A 428 13.42 14.47 15.94
N VAL A 429 12.98 13.35 15.36
CA VAL A 429 13.56 12.75 14.15
C VAL A 429 12.51 12.42 13.08
N GLY A 430 11.27 12.91 13.25
CA GLY A 430 10.17 12.70 12.30
C GLY A 430 9.79 11.23 12.07
N CYS A 431 9.89 10.37 13.09
CA CYS A 431 9.54 8.95 12.96
C CYS A 431 8.04 8.70 12.89
N ASP A 432 7.66 7.59 12.27
CA ASP A 432 6.26 7.14 12.15
C ASP A 432 5.88 6.17 13.27
N TYR A 433 6.83 5.34 13.72
CA TYR A 433 6.62 4.35 14.77
C TYR A 433 7.52 4.55 15.98
N VAL A 434 6.99 4.18 17.14
CA VAL A 434 7.76 3.94 18.36
C VAL A 434 7.83 2.45 18.61
N HIS A 435 9.01 1.96 19.00
CA HIS A 435 9.27 0.56 19.22
C HIS A 435 9.84 0.29 20.62
N PRO A 436 8.96 0.10 21.63
CA PRO A 436 9.39 -0.35 22.95
C PRO A 436 9.97 -1.78 22.89
N CYS A 437 11.26 -1.90 23.21
CA CYS A 437 11.98 -3.16 23.35
C CYS A 437 11.89 -3.62 24.82
N TRP A 438 10.71 -4.09 25.19
CA TRP A 438 10.32 -4.43 26.55
C TRP A 438 10.05 -5.94 26.76
N GLU A 439 10.47 -6.78 25.82
CA GLU A 439 10.34 -8.24 25.86
C GLU A 439 10.86 -8.85 27.18
N ARG A 440 11.90 -8.24 27.77
CA ARG A 440 12.50 -8.66 29.04
C ARG A 440 11.61 -8.48 30.28
N PHE A 441 10.55 -7.69 30.20
CA PHE A 441 9.63 -7.50 31.33
C PHE A 441 8.62 -8.66 31.39
N ASP A 442 8.13 -8.99 32.58
CA ASP A 442 7.19 -10.11 32.75
C ASP A 442 5.84 -9.84 32.07
N GLN A 443 5.41 -8.58 32.04
CA GLN A 443 4.10 -8.14 31.52
C GLN A 443 4.24 -6.82 30.74
N PRO A 444 4.90 -6.82 29.56
CA PRO A 444 5.18 -5.58 28.82
C PRO A 444 3.91 -4.89 28.32
N HIS A 445 2.85 -5.66 28.06
CA HIS A 445 1.53 -5.13 27.69
C HIS A 445 0.92 -4.23 28.78
N GLU A 446 1.26 -4.42 30.07
CA GLU A 446 0.76 -3.54 31.14
C GLU A 446 1.47 -2.18 31.19
N LEU A 447 2.66 -2.09 30.60
CA LEU A 447 3.40 -0.82 30.45
C LEU A 447 2.77 0.10 29.40
N LEU A 448 1.98 -0.47 28.48
CA LEU A 448 1.21 0.27 27.47
C LEU A 448 -0.12 0.75 28.05
N THR A 449 -0.06 1.63 29.05
CA THR A 449 -1.25 2.19 29.69
C THR A 449 -2.11 2.98 28.69
N GLU A 450 -3.39 3.20 29.00
CA GLU A 450 -4.27 4.01 28.13
C GLU A 450 -3.76 5.45 27.95
N GLU A 451 -3.14 6.01 28.99
CA GLU A 451 -2.48 7.33 28.91
C GLU A 451 -1.32 7.31 27.92
N TRP A 452 -0.45 6.29 28.01
CA TRP A 452 0.69 6.13 27.10
C TRP A 452 0.23 5.91 25.65
N LEU A 453 -0.74 5.01 25.45
CA LEU A 453 -1.34 4.74 24.13
C LEU A 453 -2.01 5.99 23.56
N GLY A 454 -2.75 6.72 24.39
CA GLY A 454 -3.40 7.97 24.00
C GLY A 454 -2.41 9.05 23.59
N ALA A 455 -1.31 9.20 24.33
CA ALA A 455 -0.26 10.16 24.00
C ALA A 455 0.44 9.83 22.66
N VAL A 456 0.81 8.56 22.45
CA VAL A 456 1.48 8.12 21.21
C VAL A 456 0.55 8.24 20.01
N ARG A 457 -0.71 7.78 20.13
CA ARG A 457 -1.68 7.86 19.04
C ARG A 457 -2.14 9.28 18.74
N GLY A 458 -2.30 10.11 19.76
CA GLY A 458 -2.63 11.53 19.60
C GLY A 458 -1.53 12.32 18.87
N ALA A 459 -0.30 11.78 18.85
CA ALA A 459 0.81 12.31 18.05
C ALA A 459 0.89 11.70 16.63
N GLY A 460 -0.06 10.86 16.22
CA GLY A 460 -0.08 10.20 14.91
C GLY A 460 0.89 9.03 14.76
N LEU A 461 1.48 8.54 15.86
CA LEU A 461 2.53 7.52 15.84
C LEU A 461 1.94 6.10 15.94
N GLY A 462 2.56 5.18 15.20
CA GLY A 462 2.32 3.75 15.33
C GLY A 462 3.16 3.10 16.44
N ILE A 463 2.76 1.91 16.89
CA ILE A 463 3.43 1.16 17.95
C ILE A 463 3.80 -0.22 17.43
N ILE A 464 5.08 -0.58 17.49
CA ILE A 464 5.58 -1.93 17.18
C ILE A 464 6.24 -2.50 18.43
N CYS A 465 5.96 -3.74 18.80
CA CYS A 465 6.51 -4.35 20.01
C CYS A 465 7.56 -5.42 19.70
N TRP A 466 8.69 -5.35 20.42
CA TRP A 466 9.81 -6.30 20.27
C TRP A 466 9.49 -7.63 20.94
N HIS A 467 10.21 -8.65 20.47
CA HIS A 467 9.64 -9.96 20.21
C HIS A 467 8.93 -10.58 21.41
N GLU A 468 7.81 -11.22 21.12
CA GLU A 468 6.97 -11.80 22.14
C GLU A 468 6.49 -13.18 21.70
N GLU A 469 6.80 -14.19 22.51
CA GLU A 469 6.40 -15.57 22.27
C GLU A 469 5.32 -16.04 23.27
N ARG A 470 5.02 -15.24 24.31
CA ARG A 470 4.03 -15.61 25.33
C ARG A 470 2.62 -15.37 24.78
N PRO A 471 1.80 -16.42 24.52
CA PRO A 471 0.52 -16.24 23.82
C PRO A 471 -0.49 -15.37 24.57
N ALA A 472 -0.40 -15.30 25.91
CA ALA A 472 -1.24 -14.41 26.71
C ALA A 472 -0.85 -12.94 26.50
N VAL A 473 0.46 -12.63 26.41
CA VAL A 473 0.93 -11.27 26.19
C VAL A 473 0.64 -10.82 24.75
N ILE A 474 0.88 -11.67 23.76
CA ILE A 474 0.51 -11.40 22.35
C ILE A 474 -0.96 -11.03 22.25
N TYR A 475 -1.84 -11.80 22.89
CA TYR A 475 -3.27 -11.53 22.91
C TYR A 475 -3.59 -10.15 23.49
N GLU A 476 -3.01 -9.79 24.65
CA GLU A 476 -3.21 -8.48 25.27
C GLU A 476 -2.67 -7.32 24.41
N LEU A 477 -1.51 -7.50 23.77
CA LEU A 477 -0.96 -6.52 22.81
C LEU A 477 -1.91 -6.32 21.61
N GLN A 478 -2.47 -7.41 21.08
CA GLN A 478 -3.49 -7.35 20.02
C GLN A 478 -4.76 -6.63 20.49
N GLN A 479 -5.26 -6.93 21.70
CA GLN A 479 -6.43 -6.25 22.27
C GLN A 479 -6.21 -4.74 22.43
N ARG A 480 -4.97 -4.35 22.71
CA ARG A 480 -4.58 -2.93 22.79
C ARG A 480 -4.47 -2.28 21.43
N GLY A 481 -4.49 -3.00 20.31
CA GLY A 481 -4.43 -2.44 18.95
C GLY A 481 -3.08 -1.81 18.61
N VAL A 482 -1.98 -2.45 19.01
CA VAL A 482 -0.64 -2.10 18.50
C VAL A 482 -0.57 -2.31 16.99
N ASN A 483 0.29 -1.60 16.28
CA ASN A 483 0.40 -1.70 14.83
C ASN A 483 1.14 -2.96 14.40
N GLY A 484 2.16 -3.39 15.13
CA GLY A 484 2.93 -4.59 14.80
C GLY A 484 3.50 -5.29 16.03
N ILE A 485 3.75 -6.59 15.88
CA ILE A 485 4.41 -7.42 16.89
C ILE A 485 5.50 -8.23 16.18
N CYS A 486 6.69 -8.22 16.75
CA CYS A 486 7.78 -9.10 16.35
C CYS A 486 7.67 -10.45 17.08
N SER A 487 8.07 -11.56 16.43
CA SER A 487 8.12 -12.89 17.06
C SER A 487 9.08 -13.81 16.30
N ASP A 488 9.82 -14.63 17.05
CA ASP A 488 10.67 -15.72 16.53
C ASP A 488 9.83 -16.90 16.00
N GLU A 489 8.61 -17.07 16.55
CA GLU A 489 7.58 -18.05 16.18
C GLU A 489 6.36 -17.36 15.51
N PRO A 490 6.50 -16.86 14.26
CA PRO A 490 5.54 -15.93 13.65
C PRO A 490 4.10 -16.44 13.54
N GLU A 491 3.87 -17.75 13.57
CA GLU A 491 2.54 -18.33 13.59
C GLU A 491 1.74 -18.00 14.86
N LEU A 492 2.42 -17.63 15.96
CA LEU A 492 1.76 -17.21 17.20
C LEU A 492 1.00 -15.88 17.04
N LEU A 493 1.36 -15.10 16.02
CA LEU A 493 0.74 -13.83 15.70
C LEU A 493 -0.50 -13.98 14.80
N LEU A 494 -0.79 -15.20 14.31
CA LEU A 494 -2.00 -15.46 13.54
C LEU A 494 -3.25 -15.23 14.41
N PRO A 495 -4.36 -14.78 13.80
CA PRO A 495 -5.63 -14.76 14.49
C PRO A 495 -5.92 -16.15 15.04
N ARG A 496 -6.32 -16.25 16.32
CA ARG A 496 -6.82 -17.53 16.84
C ARG A 496 -8.13 -17.84 16.13
N ASP A 497 -8.24 -19.04 15.57
CA ASP A 497 -9.51 -19.53 15.04
C ASP A 497 -10.60 -19.35 16.11
N SER A 498 -11.67 -18.66 15.72
CA SER A 498 -12.80 -18.31 16.60
C SER A 498 -13.83 -19.43 16.71
#